data_AF-K1Y3F8-F1
#
_entry.id   AF-K1Y3F8-F1
#
_cell.length_a   1.000
_cell.length_b   1.000
_cell.length_c   1.000
_cell.angle_alpha   90.00
_cell.angle_beta   90.00
_cell.angle_gamma   90.00
#
_symmetry.space_group_name_H-M   'P 1'
#
loop_
_entity.id
_entity.type
_entity.pdbx_description
1 polymer ?
#
loop_
_entity_poly.entity_id
_entity_poly.type
_entity_poly.pdbx_seq_one_letter_code
_entity_poly.pdbx_strand_id
1 'polypeptide(L)' 'MSAYTYLPESVSEFPQYDEFCGELRIVGFTSVHFKPLSGGVAVLYTARKERLEH' A
#
# COMPACT_ATOMS: atom_id res chain seq x y z
N MET A 1 -16.38 12.47 22.78
CA MET A 1 -15.33 12.80 21.79
C MET A 1 -14.44 11.57 21.59
N SER A 2 -14.78 10.65 20.68
CA SER A 2 -13.96 9.43 20.45
C SER A 2 -14.16 8.85 19.04
N ALA A 3 -14.50 9.67 18.05
CA ALA A 3 -14.74 9.21 16.68
C ALA A 3 -13.46 9.11 15.83
N TYR A 4 -12.32 9.59 16.33
CA TYR A 4 -11.05 9.69 15.59
C TYR A 4 -9.90 8.88 16.22
N THR A 5 -10.15 8.15 17.32
CA THR A 5 -9.12 7.39 18.03
C THR A 5 -8.62 6.19 17.21
N TYR A 6 -9.45 5.64 16.32
CA TYR A 6 -9.12 4.49 15.47
C TYR A 6 -8.26 4.83 14.24
N LEU A 7 -8.13 6.12 13.92
CA LEU A 7 -7.43 6.58 12.73
C LEU A 7 -5.90 6.49 12.87
N PRO A 8 -5.26 6.97 13.96
CA PRO A 8 -3.81 6.85 14.10
C PRO A 8 -3.35 5.40 14.28
N GLU A 9 -4.11 4.57 14.99
CA GLU A 9 -3.74 3.17 15.23
C GLU A 9 -3.76 2.34 13.95
N SER A 10 -4.82 2.46 13.13
CA SER A 10 -4.91 1.72 11.87
C SER A 10 -3.88 2.15 10.82
N VAL A 11 -3.44 3.41 10.85
CA VAL A 11 -2.37 3.92 9.97
C VAL A 11 -1.00 3.38 10.39
N SER A 12 -0.78 3.16 11.70
CA SER A 12 0.48 2.62 12.21
C SER A 12 0.66 1.13 11.92
N GLU A 13 -0.42 0.37 11.84
CA GLU A 13 -0.40 -1.07 11.52
C GLU A 13 -0.26 -1.34 10.01
N PHE A 14 -0.39 -0.32 9.16
CA PHE A 14 -0.30 -0.49 7.71
C PHE A 14 1.18 -0.54 7.28
N PRO A 15 1.64 -1.64 6.63
CA PRO A 15 3.01 -1.73 6.15
C PRO A 15 3.30 -0.60 5.17
N GLN A 16 4.45 0.05 5.31
CA GLN A 16 4.77 1.24 4.52
C GLN A 16 5.80 0.94 3.43
N TYR A 17 5.68 1.66 2.32
CA TYR A 17 6.63 1.67 1.23
C TYR A 17 6.93 0.25 0.72
N ASP A 18 8.18 -0.19 0.85
CA ASP A 18 8.64 -1.48 0.37
C ASP A 18 7.98 -2.68 1.06
N GLU A 19 7.54 -2.56 2.31
CA GLU A 19 6.87 -3.68 3.02
C GLU A 19 5.57 -4.05 2.32
N PHE A 20 4.72 -3.06 2.04
CA PHE A 20 3.48 -3.31 1.30
C PHE A 20 3.74 -3.72 -0.15
N CYS A 21 4.80 -3.19 -0.78
CA CYS A 21 5.21 -3.67 -2.09
C CYS A 21 5.65 -5.14 -2.07
N GLY A 22 6.27 -5.61 -0.99
CA GLY A 22 6.62 -7.01 -0.76
C GLY A 22 5.38 -7.89 -0.71
N GLU A 23 4.39 -7.51 0.09
CA GLU A 23 3.10 -8.20 0.18
C GLU A 23 2.42 -8.32 -1.19
N LEU A 24 2.39 -7.23 -1.98
CA LEU A 24 1.82 -7.24 -3.34
C LEU A 24 2.55 -8.21 -4.29
N ARG A 25 3.88 -8.36 -4.15
CA ARG A 25 4.65 -9.34 -4.94
C ARG A 25 4.33 -10.77 -4.51
N ILE A 26 4.21 -11.02 -3.21
CA ILE A 26 3.88 -12.35 -2.66
C ILE A 26 2.53 -12.84 -3.18
N VAL A 27 1.52 -11.97 -3.24
CA VAL A 27 0.19 -12.32 -3.76
C VAL A 27 0.10 -12.35 -5.30
N GLY A 28 1.24 -12.18 -5.99
CA GLY A 28 1.36 -12.39 -7.43
C GLY A 28 1.13 -11.16 -8.32
N PHE A 29 1.16 -9.95 -7.75
CA PHE A 29 1.23 -8.75 -8.59
C PHE A 29 2.66 -8.50 -9.07
N THR A 30 2.77 -7.94 -10.27
CA THR A 30 4.02 -7.56 -10.91
C THR A 30 4.09 -6.04 -11.11
N SER A 31 5.27 -5.53 -11.47
CA SER A 31 5.49 -4.08 -11.67
C SER A 31 5.03 -3.23 -10.49
N VAL A 32 5.33 -3.70 -9.27
CA VAL A 32 4.93 -3.05 -8.02
C VAL A 32 5.85 -1.86 -7.71
N HIS A 33 5.26 -0.68 -7.57
CA HIS A 33 5.95 0.56 -7.25
C HIS A 33 5.15 1.38 -6.24
N PHE A 34 5.83 2.24 -5.50
CA PHE A 34 5.20 3.26 -4.67
C PHE A 34 5.73 4.65 -5.03
N LYS A 35 4.91 5.67 -4.82
CA LYS A 35 5.29 7.07 -5.01
C LYS A 35 4.74 7.91 -3.85
N PRO A 36 5.61 8.55 -3.04
CA PRO A 36 5.16 9.52 -2.06
C PRO A 36 4.61 10.77 -2.78
N LEU A 37 3.52 11.29 -2.25
CA LEU A 37 2.81 12.48 -2.70
C LEU A 37 2.76 13.50 -1.55
N SER A 38 2.61 14.78 -1.89
CA SER A 38 2.44 15.86 -0.91
C SER A 38 3.52 15.86 0.19
N GLY A 39 4.78 15.57 -0.15
CA GLY A 39 5.88 15.55 0.81
C GLY A 39 5.87 14.36 1.79
N GLY A 40 5.16 13.26 1.47
CA GLY A 40 5.09 12.06 2.30
C GLY A 40 3.81 11.93 3.12
N VAL A 41 2.86 12.87 2.98
CA VAL A 41 1.54 12.80 3.63
C VAL A 41 0.69 11.66 3.05
N ALA A 42 0.85 11.37 1.76
CA ALA A 42 0.17 10.27 1.09
C ALA A 42 1.16 9.46 0.25
N VAL A 43 0.88 8.18 0.05
CA VAL A 43 1.67 7.30 -0.81
C VAL A 43 0.74 6.60 -1.80
N LEU A 44 1.07 6.69 -3.09
CA LEU A 44 0.37 5.98 -4.15
C LEU A 44 1.11 4.69 -4.47
N TYR A 45 0.44 3.55 -4.35
CA TYR A 45 0.95 2.25 -4.75
C TYR A 45 0.33 1.84 -6.10
N THR A 46 1.18 1.38 -7.02
CA THR A 46 0.75 0.86 -8.33
C THR A 46 1.30 -0.53 -8.55
N ALA A 47 0.46 -1.43 -9.04
CA ALA A 47 0.82 -2.81 -9.32
C ALA A 47 -0.03 -3.35 -10.48
N ARG A 48 0.49 -4.32 -11.22
CA ARG A 48 -0.19 -4.95 -12.34
C ARG A 48 -0.47 -6.42 -12.01
N LYS A 49 -1.71 -6.85 -12.20
CA LYS A 49 -2.04 -8.28 -12.22
C LYS A 49 -1.90 -8.77 -13.64
N GLU A 50 -1.02 -9.73 -13.86
CA GLU A 50 -0.95 -10.42 -15.15
C GLU A 50 -2.24 -11.23 -15.31
N ARG A 51 -3.00 -10.94 -16.37
CA ARG A 51 -4.20 -11.72 -16.69
C ARG A 51 -3.70 -13.05 -17.21
N LEU A 52 -3.90 -14.13 -16.44
CA LEU A 52 -3.84 -15.48 -16.98
C LEU A 52 -5.01 -15.60 -17.95
N GLU A 53 -4.72 -15.50 -19.25
CA GLU A 53 -5.68 -15.88 -20.29
C GLU A 53 -5.74 -17.42 -20.29
N HIS A 54 -6.94 -17.94 -20.04
CA HIS A 54 -7.30 -19.35 -20.18
C HIS A 54 -8.00 -19.57 -21.52
#